data_AF-A0A6A6TBD8-F1
#
_entry.id   AF-A0A6A6TBD8-F1
#
_cell.length_a   1.000
_cell.length_b   1.000
_cell.length_c   1.000
_cell.angle_alpha   90.00
_cell.angle_beta   90.00
_cell.angle_gamma   90.00
#
_symmetry.space_group_name_H-M   'P 1'
#
loop_
_entity.id
_entity.type
_entity.pdbx_description
1 polymer ?
#
loop_
_entity_poly.entity_id
_entity_poly.type
_entity_poly.pdbx_seq_one_letter_code
_entity_poly.pdbx_strand_id
1 'polypeptide(L)'
;MEILVLLYIEGASQLELDEVWSLERWTLHLVYEVTPLDNSAASPYTLAGFSTSHRYWVFPTLEVVRATKSLPSPPSSTNGDTTTYAPPRLEIADPSSADSQEQRSPPRLFKDALDPLSVPSRERISQFMILPPYQSQSLGSKLYTTIFNHYVALPNIYEIPVEDPSEAFDAMRDYADILYLRSIPEFASLTVASTVPAESLRKDAPIPRDAILGGHAGVDVDALRRQTKIVARQFNRMVELHLLSTIPPLHRSTARISRKAKSSNPADRQYYFWRLAMKARIYAQNRDVLDQLEDASEKVEKLEDAVNSQEQEYLERLEGIERRRRWAEGEMSSMGSKNEDGTAAHGGRWERSTNTKRKRVVVEEDDEDDDWEDEDEADGGSKRPKV
;
A
#
# COMPACT_ATOMS: atom_id res chain seq x y z
N MET A 1 -18.54 -6.89 -16.96
CA MET A 1 -17.22 -7.22 -16.38
C MET A 1 -17.35 -7.74 -14.95
N GLU A 2 -18.32 -7.26 -14.17
CA GLU A 2 -18.60 -7.69 -12.78
C GLU A 2 -18.67 -9.20 -12.55
N ILE A 3 -19.34 -9.97 -13.44
CA ILE A 3 -19.39 -11.44 -13.33
C ILE A 3 -17.98 -12.08 -13.28
N LEU A 4 -16.98 -11.48 -13.94
CA LEU A 4 -15.62 -12.00 -13.93
C LEU A 4 -14.97 -11.85 -12.55
N VAL A 5 -15.32 -10.79 -11.83
CA VAL A 5 -14.81 -10.57 -10.46
C VAL A 5 -15.28 -11.71 -9.56
N LEU A 6 -16.58 -12.06 -9.61
CA LEU A 6 -17.17 -13.14 -8.83
C LEU A 6 -16.59 -14.53 -9.16
N LEU A 7 -16.07 -14.72 -10.38
CA LEU A 7 -15.50 -16.00 -10.83
C LEU A 7 -14.02 -16.18 -10.47
N TYR A 8 -13.28 -15.09 -10.29
CA TYR A 8 -11.81 -15.12 -10.23
C TYR A 8 -11.20 -14.41 -9.01
N ILE A 9 -11.98 -13.65 -8.25
CA ILE A 9 -11.53 -12.99 -7.02
C ILE A 9 -12.36 -13.54 -5.85
N GLU A 10 -11.68 -14.18 -4.91
CA GLU A 10 -12.30 -14.71 -3.69
C GLU A 10 -12.74 -13.55 -2.80
N GLY A 11 -13.92 -13.65 -2.19
CA GLY A 11 -14.50 -12.58 -1.36
C GLY A 11 -15.05 -11.38 -2.13
N ALA A 12 -15.02 -11.40 -3.46
CA ALA A 12 -15.52 -10.28 -4.25
C ALA A 12 -17.03 -10.11 -4.19
N SER A 13 -17.46 -8.85 -4.11
CA SER A 13 -18.84 -8.42 -4.25
C SER A 13 -19.04 -7.59 -5.52
N GLN A 14 -20.31 -7.45 -5.93
CA GLN A 14 -20.67 -6.46 -6.96
C GLN A 14 -20.60 -5.06 -6.36
N LEU A 15 -20.22 -4.08 -7.19
CA LEU A 15 -20.12 -2.69 -6.75
C LEU A 15 -21.51 -2.07 -6.68
N GLU A 16 -21.77 -1.30 -5.62
CA GLU A 16 -22.99 -0.52 -5.45
C GLU A 16 -22.89 0.78 -6.25
N LEU A 17 -23.41 0.74 -7.48
CA LEU A 17 -23.33 1.84 -8.45
C LEU A 17 -24.65 2.60 -8.63
N ASP A 18 -25.67 2.25 -7.86
CA ASP A 18 -27.03 2.80 -7.98
C ASP A 18 -27.11 4.24 -7.46
N GLU A 19 -26.24 4.59 -6.51
CA GLU A 19 -26.20 5.91 -5.90
C GLU A 19 -25.16 6.82 -6.58
N VAL A 20 -25.59 8.01 -7.01
CA VAL A 20 -24.75 8.95 -7.79
C VAL A 20 -23.46 9.32 -7.05
N TRP A 21 -23.53 9.51 -5.72
CA TRP A 21 -22.36 9.89 -4.93
C TRP A 21 -21.32 8.77 -4.81
N SER A 22 -21.75 7.51 -4.90
CA SER A 22 -20.86 6.33 -4.96
C SER A 22 -20.27 6.22 -6.36
N LEU A 23 -21.11 6.28 -7.39
CA LEU A 23 -20.70 6.17 -8.80
C LEU A 23 -19.62 7.20 -9.17
N GLU A 24 -19.77 8.44 -8.73
CA GLU A 24 -18.81 9.52 -8.99
C GLU A 24 -17.41 9.26 -8.40
N ARG A 25 -17.27 8.35 -7.43
CA ARG A 25 -16.01 8.02 -6.74
C ARG A 25 -15.32 6.78 -7.30
N TRP A 26 -16.01 5.98 -8.11
CA TRP A 26 -15.44 4.80 -8.74
C TRP A 26 -14.71 5.15 -10.04
N THR A 27 -13.47 4.67 -10.17
CA THR A 27 -12.66 4.81 -11.39
C THR A 27 -12.36 3.44 -11.98
N LEU A 28 -12.61 3.28 -13.28
CA LEU A 28 -12.36 2.04 -14.03
C LEU A 28 -11.13 2.21 -14.94
N HIS A 29 -10.15 1.33 -14.76
CA HIS A 29 -8.94 1.24 -15.58
C HIS A 29 -9.01 0.00 -16.47
N LEU A 30 -8.70 0.15 -17.74
CA LEU A 30 -8.83 -0.92 -18.74
C LEU A 30 -7.50 -1.14 -19.47
N VAL A 31 -7.17 -2.40 -19.70
CA VAL A 31 -6.01 -2.79 -20.52
C VAL A 31 -6.51 -3.55 -21.72
N TYR A 32 -6.07 -3.11 -22.89
CA TYR A 32 -6.40 -3.72 -24.16
C TYR A 32 -5.14 -4.19 -24.88
N GLU A 33 -5.24 -5.34 -25.53
CA GLU A 33 -4.37 -5.73 -26.62
C GLU A 33 -4.85 -5.05 -27.91
N VAL A 34 -3.92 -4.44 -28.64
CA VAL A 34 -4.19 -3.81 -29.93
C VAL A 34 -3.63 -4.71 -31.02
N THR A 35 -4.50 -5.30 -31.83
CA THR A 35 -4.10 -6.18 -32.93
C THR A 35 -4.11 -5.40 -34.23
N PRO A 36 -2.94 -5.02 -34.80
CA PRO A 36 -2.92 -4.32 -36.08
C PRO A 36 -3.40 -5.25 -37.19
N LEU A 37 -4.26 -4.74 -38.07
CA LEU A 37 -4.73 -5.44 -39.26
C LEU A 37 -3.97 -4.90 -40.48
N ASP A 38 -3.30 -5.77 -41.23
CA ASP A 38 -2.38 -5.40 -42.33
C ASP A 38 -3.02 -4.56 -43.45
N ASN A 39 -4.36 -4.43 -43.49
CA ASN A 39 -5.10 -3.71 -44.54
C ASN A 39 -6.28 -2.86 -44.02
N SER A 40 -6.25 -2.41 -42.76
CA SER A 40 -7.31 -1.57 -42.19
C SER A 40 -6.72 -0.37 -41.45
N ALA A 41 -7.36 0.80 -41.56
CA ALA A 41 -7.03 1.97 -40.75
C ALA A 41 -7.50 1.82 -39.28
N ALA A 42 -8.32 0.80 -38.98
CA ALA A 42 -8.80 0.50 -37.65
C ALA A 42 -8.17 -0.80 -37.12
N SER A 43 -7.59 -0.72 -35.92
CA SER A 43 -7.07 -1.86 -35.16
C SER A 43 -8.11 -2.31 -34.12
N PRO A 44 -8.55 -3.58 -34.10
CA PRO A 44 -9.41 -4.09 -33.04
C PRO A 44 -8.70 -4.06 -31.68
N TYR A 45 -9.49 -3.81 -30.63
CA TYR A 45 -9.09 -3.86 -29.24
C TYR A 45 -9.67 -5.11 -28.58
N THR A 46 -8.82 -5.90 -27.94
CA THR A 46 -9.25 -7.05 -27.13
C THR A 46 -8.97 -6.76 -25.67
N LEU A 47 -9.98 -6.84 -24.81
CA LEU A 47 -9.82 -6.60 -23.38
C LEU A 47 -8.88 -7.66 -22.79
N ALA A 48 -7.79 -7.23 -22.16
CA ALA A 48 -6.81 -8.11 -21.52
C ALA A 48 -6.96 -8.12 -19.98
N GLY A 49 -7.51 -7.05 -19.41
CA GLY A 49 -7.71 -6.93 -17.96
C GLY A 49 -8.28 -5.57 -17.57
N PHE A 50 -8.60 -5.44 -16.28
CA PHE A 50 -9.13 -4.20 -15.72
C PHE A 50 -8.76 -4.05 -14.25
N SER A 51 -8.94 -2.84 -13.72
CA SER A 51 -8.91 -2.57 -12.29
C SER A 51 -9.90 -1.46 -11.93
N THR A 52 -10.56 -1.61 -10.79
CA THR A 52 -11.37 -0.55 -10.19
C THR A 52 -10.64 0.07 -9.02
N SER A 53 -10.88 1.36 -8.79
CA SER A 53 -10.46 2.04 -7.58
C SER A 53 -11.57 2.96 -7.08
N HIS A 54 -11.62 3.16 -5.77
CA HIS A 54 -12.61 3.99 -5.12
C HIS A 54 -11.93 5.14 -4.37
N ARG A 55 -12.48 6.35 -4.54
CA ARG A 55 -11.98 7.56 -3.91
C ARG A 55 -12.64 7.81 -2.56
N TYR A 56 -11.90 7.51 -1.49
CA TYR A 56 -12.31 7.79 -0.12
C TYR A 56 -11.92 9.20 0.29
N TRP A 57 -12.87 9.96 0.82
CA TRP A 57 -12.56 11.23 1.46
C TRP A 57 -11.67 11.01 2.69
N VAL A 58 -10.73 11.92 2.93
CA VAL A 58 -9.87 11.89 4.12
C VAL A 58 -10.12 13.11 4.97
N PHE A 59 -10.26 12.88 6.27
CA PHE A 59 -10.36 13.97 7.23
C PHE A 59 -9.15 14.91 7.13
N PRO A 60 -9.36 16.23 6.97
CA PRO A 60 -8.30 17.20 6.68
C PRO A 60 -7.49 17.55 7.95
N THR A 61 -6.70 16.59 8.44
CA THR A 61 -5.71 16.86 9.49
C THR A 61 -4.61 17.78 8.97
N LEU A 62 -3.88 18.44 9.87
CA LEU A 62 -2.73 19.27 9.48
C LEU A 62 -1.70 18.50 8.65
N GLU A 63 -1.53 17.20 8.91
CA GLU A 63 -0.65 16.33 8.14
C GLU A 63 -1.18 16.13 6.71
N VAL A 64 -2.45 15.74 6.57
CA VAL A 64 -3.10 15.51 5.28
C VAL A 64 -3.07 16.79 4.45
N VAL A 65 -3.46 17.92 5.03
CA VAL A 65 -3.53 19.22 4.35
C VAL A 65 -2.14 19.71 3.90
N ARG A 66 -1.08 19.43 4.67
CA ARG A 66 0.30 19.69 4.25
C ARG A 66 0.73 18.79 3.10
N ALA A 67 0.42 17.50 3.18
CA ALA A 67 0.79 16.50 2.17
C ALA A 67 0.07 16.74 0.84
N THR A 68 -1.22 17.09 0.88
CA THR A 68 -2.05 17.37 -0.30
C THR A 68 -1.97 18.81 -0.80
N LYS A 69 -1.12 19.64 -0.17
CA LYS A 69 -0.92 21.06 -0.50
C LYS A 69 -2.23 21.87 -0.48
N SER A 70 -3.19 21.48 0.36
CA SER A 70 -4.49 22.15 0.50
C SER A 70 -4.51 23.19 1.63
N LEU A 71 -3.34 23.58 2.17
CA LEU A 71 -3.26 24.64 3.17
C LEU A 71 -3.85 25.93 2.61
N PRO A 72 -4.76 26.61 3.33
CA PRO A 72 -5.24 27.91 2.93
C PRO A 72 -4.06 28.87 2.86
N SER A 73 -3.99 29.65 1.78
CA SER A 73 -2.99 30.70 1.61
C SER A 73 -2.98 31.59 2.85
N PRO A 74 -1.81 31.94 3.43
CA PRO A 74 -1.78 32.94 4.49
C PRO A 74 -2.47 34.22 4.01
N PRO A 75 -3.18 34.94 4.88
CA PRO A 75 -3.87 36.16 4.49
C PRO A 75 -2.87 37.12 3.86
N SER A 76 -3.26 37.77 2.76
CA SER A 76 -2.42 38.68 1.97
C SER A 76 -1.89 39.90 2.73
N SER A 77 -2.26 40.08 4.01
CA SER A 77 -1.93 41.22 4.85
C SER A 77 -0.90 40.83 5.92
N THR A 78 0.32 41.37 5.77
CA THR A 78 1.36 41.41 6.82
C THR A 78 1.18 42.58 7.78
N ASN A 79 0.14 43.41 7.59
CA ASN A 79 -0.05 44.69 8.27
C ASN A 79 -1.30 44.70 9.14
N GLY A 80 -1.44 43.79 10.12
CA GLY A 80 -2.33 43.94 11.29
C GLY A 80 -3.83 44.18 11.07
N ASP A 81 -4.31 44.39 9.85
CA ASP A 81 -5.71 44.51 9.50
C ASP A 81 -6.26 43.11 9.43
N THR A 82 -6.84 42.69 10.55
CA THR A 82 -7.69 41.52 10.63
C THR A 82 -8.86 41.75 9.68
N THR A 83 -8.73 41.28 8.43
CA THR A 83 -9.88 41.08 7.56
C THR A 83 -10.81 40.18 8.36
N THR A 84 -11.94 40.73 8.81
CA THR A 84 -12.94 40.01 9.59
C THR A 84 -13.24 38.73 8.83
N TYR A 85 -12.90 37.57 9.42
CA TYR A 85 -13.28 36.29 8.85
C TYR A 85 -14.80 36.28 8.80
N ALA A 86 -15.37 36.53 7.62
CA ALA A 86 -16.78 36.33 7.38
C ALA A 86 -16.94 34.81 7.22
N PRO A 87 -17.57 34.12 8.20
CA PRO A 87 -17.83 32.70 8.01
C PRO A 87 -18.63 32.54 6.72
N PRO A 88 -18.39 31.47 5.93
CA PRO A 88 -19.18 31.17 4.75
C PRO A 88 -20.66 31.26 5.12
N ARG A 89 -21.39 32.18 4.47
CA ARG A 89 -22.82 32.33 4.72
C ARG A 89 -23.48 31.05 4.21
N LEU A 90 -24.28 30.41 5.06
CA LEU A 90 -25.09 29.26 4.65
C LEU A 90 -26.09 29.77 3.60
N GLU A 91 -25.83 29.45 2.35
CA GLU A 91 -26.67 29.86 1.23
C GLU A 91 -27.45 28.64 0.76
N ILE A 92 -28.72 28.58 1.16
CA ILE A 92 -29.65 27.53 0.75
C ILE A 92 -29.78 27.60 -0.78
N ALA A 93 -29.40 26.52 -1.46
CA ALA A 93 -29.63 26.38 -2.89
C ALA A 93 -31.14 26.43 -3.19
N ASP A 94 -31.55 27.29 -4.13
CA ASP A 94 -32.95 27.51 -4.47
C ASP A 94 -33.52 26.26 -5.16
N PRO A 95 -34.56 25.60 -4.62
CA PRO A 95 -35.14 24.39 -5.21
C PRO A 95 -35.84 24.62 -6.56
N SER A 96 -35.94 25.87 -7.04
CA SER A 96 -36.64 26.23 -8.27
C SER A 96 -35.77 26.29 -9.53
N SER A 97 -34.44 26.12 -9.44
CA SER A 97 -33.53 26.26 -10.60
C SER A 97 -33.24 24.97 -11.37
N ALA A 98 -33.95 23.87 -11.12
CA ALA A 98 -33.78 22.61 -11.85
C ALA A 98 -34.84 22.47 -12.96
N ASP A 99 -34.41 22.53 -14.22
CA ASP A 99 -35.23 22.47 -15.45
C ASP A 99 -35.86 21.09 -15.76
N SER A 100 -35.91 20.17 -14.80
CA SER A 100 -36.51 18.84 -15.00
C SER A 100 -36.99 18.20 -13.70
N GLN A 101 -38.24 17.71 -13.73
CA GLN A 101 -38.98 17.14 -12.59
C GLN A 101 -38.32 15.91 -11.94
N GLU A 102 -37.33 15.28 -12.57
CA GLU A 102 -36.69 14.03 -12.13
C GLU A 102 -35.33 14.21 -11.44
N GLN A 103 -34.78 15.44 -11.37
CA GLN A 103 -33.48 15.73 -10.74
C GLN A 103 -33.57 16.84 -9.69
N ARG A 104 -34.58 16.79 -8.81
CA ARG A 104 -34.61 17.68 -7.64
C ARG A 104 -33.53 17.24 -6.66
N SER A 105 -32.36 17.89 -6.74
CA SER A 105 -31.35 17.80 -5.67
C SER A 105 -31.94 18.36 -4.37
N PRO A 106 -31.69 17.72 -3.21
CA PRO A 106 -32.12 18.26 -1.93
C PRO A 106 -31.51 19.66 -1.72
N PRO A 107 -32.17 20.55 -0.94
CA PRO A 107 -31.65 21.87 -0.65
C PRO A 107 -30.26 21.74 -0.01
N ARG A 108 -29.23 22.23 -0.72
CA ARG A 108 -27.85 22.21 -0.24
C ARG A 108 -27.58 23.47 0.57
N LEU A 109 -26.81 23.32 1.65
CA LEU A 109 -26.39 24.42 2.52
C LEU A 109 -25.36 25.35 1.86
N PHE A 110 -24.73 24.88 0.79
CA PHE A 110 -23.70 25.56 0.00
C PHE A 110 -24.08 25.55 -1.48
N LYS A 111 -23.83 26.68 -2.17
CA LYS A 111 -24.05 26.80 -3.62
C LYS A 111 -22.98 26.09 -4.46
N ASP A 112 -21.77 25.96 -3.92
CA ASP A 112 -20.66 25.35 -4.65
C ASP A 112 -20.84 23.83 -4.70
N ALA A 113 -20.96 23.30 -5.92
CA ALA A 113 -20.91 21.86 -6.14
C ALA A 113 -19.46 21.40 -5.90
N LEU A 114 -19.25 20.67 -4.81
CA LEU A 114 -17.98 20.01 -4.53
C LEU A 114 -17.80 18.82 -5.48
N ASP A 115 -16.74 18.84 -6.28
CA ASP A 115 -16.30 17.66 -7.03
C ASP A 115 -15.65 16.66 -6.05
N PRO A 116 -16.24 15.47 -5.82
CA PRO A 116 -15.68 14.46 -4.93
C PRO A 116 -14.27 14.00 -5.32
N LEU A 117 -13.87 14.22 -6.57
CA LEU A 117 -12.57 13.83 -7.09
C LEU A 117 -11.48 14.88 -6.87
N SER A 118 -11.84 16.10 -6.47
CA SER A 118 -10.95 17.24 -6.27
C SER A 118 -10.47 17.42 -4.82
N VAL A 119 -11.18 16.81 -3.86
CA VAL A 119 -10.89 16.93 -2.43
C VAL A 119 -9.73 16.02 -1.99
N PRO A 120 -9.10 16.29 -0.83
CA PRO A 120 -8.12 15.38 -0.24
C PRO A 120 -8.69 13.97 -0.03
N SER A 121 -8.02 12.96 -0.59
CA SER A 121 -8.57 11.60 -0.66
C SER A 121 -7.52 10.49 -0.57
N ARG A 122 -7.95 9.28 -0.19
CA ARG A 122 -7.23 8.02 -0.44
C ARG A 122 -7.82 7.38 -1.68
N GLU A 123 -6.96 6.86 -2.53
CA GLU A 123 -7.39 6.12 -3.71
C GLU A 123 -7.18 4.62 -3.47
N ARG A 124 -8.26 3.92 -3.10
CA ARG A 124 -8.19 2.48 -2.80
C ARG A 124 -8.36 1.67 -4.07
N ILE A 125 -7.33 0.95 -4.49
CA ILE A 125 -7.47 -0.08 -5.53
C ILE A 125 -8.32 -1.21 -4.95
N SER A 126 -9.42 -1.53 -5.62
CA SER A 126 -10.40 -2.51 -5.16
C SER A 126 -10.27 -3.81 -5.95
N GLN A 127 -10.93 -3.91 -7.09
CA GLN A 127 -10.87 -5.10 -7.94
C GLN A 127 -9.70 -4.97 -8.91
N PHE A 128 -8.85 -5.99 -9.01
CA PHE A 128 -7.71 -6.00 -9.93
C PHE A 128 -7.60 -7.35 -10.63
N MET A 129 -7.74 -7.36 -11.96
CA MET A 129 -7.79 -8.61 -12.71
C MET A 129 -7.10 -8.50 -14.06
N ILE A 130 -6.22 -9.47 -14.33
CA ILE A 130 -5.78 -9.80 -15.69
C ILE A 130 -6.49 -11.09 -16.10
N LEU A 131 -7.11 -11.09 -17.28
CA LEU A 131 -7.84 -12.25 -17.77
C LEU A 131 -6.89 -13.45 -17.93
N PRO A 132 -7.33 -14.68 -17.62
CA PRO A 132 -6.45 -15.85 -17.61
C PRO A 132 -5.56 -16.05 -18.86
N PRO A 133 -6.02 -15.81 -20.10
CA PRO A 133 -5.16 -15.94 -21.30
C PRO A 133 -3.99 -14.95 -21.34
N TYR A 134 -4.10 -13.84 -20.61
CA TYR A 134 -3.17 -12.72 -20.59
C TYR A 134 -2.27 -12.71 -19.33
N GLN A 135 -2.43 -13.68 -18.43
CA GLN A 135 -1.61 -13.79 -17.23
C GLN A 135 -0.17 -14.21 -17.55
N SER A 136 0.73 -13.99 -16.59
CA SER A 136 2.16 -14.33 -16.69
C SER A 136 2.94 -13.60 -17.81
N GLN A 137 2.37 -12.54 -18.38
CA GLN A 137 2.99 -11.69 -19.42
C GLN A 137 3.39 -10.30 -18.88
N SER A 138 3.54 -10.17 -17.56
CA SER A 138 3.83 -8.90 -16.85
C SER A 138 2.80 -7.79 -17.04
N LEU A 139 1.62 -8.08 -17.59
CA LEU A 139 0.54 -7.11 -17.80
C LEU A 139 0.01 -6.54 -16.48
N GLY A 140 -0.07 -7.37 -15.42
CA GLY A 140 -0.47 -6.91 -14.08
C GLY A 140 0.49 -5.85 -13.54
N SER A 141 1.80 -6.08 -13.60
CA SER A 141 2.79 -5.09 -13.17
C SER A 141 2.71 -3.79 -13.97
N LYS A 142 2.47 -3.87 -15.29
CA LYS A 142 2.30 -2.69 -16.15
C LYS A 142 1.05 -1.90 -15.79
N LEU A 143 -0.08 -2.57 -15.61
CA LEU A 143 -1.34 -1.95 -15.21
C LEU A 143 -1.19 -1.26 -13.85
N TYR A 144 -0.70 -1.98 -12.85
CA TYR A 144 -0.45 -1.42 -11.52
C TYR A 144 0.46 -0.19 -11.56
N THR A 145 1.60 -0.29 -12.24
CA THR A 145 2.56 0.83 -12.36
C THR A 145 1.92 2.04 -13.03
N THR A 146 1.07 1.83 -14.05
CA THR A 146 0.37 2.92 -14.75
C THR A 146 -0.62 3.62 -13.83
N ILE A 147 -1.43 2.84 -13.11
CA ILE A 147 -2.41 3.36 -12.13
C ILE A 147 -1.68 4.12 -11.01
N PHE A 148 -0.64 3.51 -10.45
CA PHE A 148 0.15 4.11 -9.38
C PHE A 148 0.78 5.44 -9.81
N ASN A 149 1.44 5.48 -10.98
CA ASN A 149 2.04 6.71 -11.51
C ASN A 149 1.00 7.81 -11.76
N HIS A 150 -0.20 7.44 -12.21
CA HIS A 150 -1.30 8.40 -12.39
C HIS A 150 -1.68 9.05 -11.06
N TYR A 151 -1.93 8.26 -10.01
CA TYR A 151 -2.36 8.77 -8.71
C TYR A 151 -1.25 9.45 -7.91
N VAL A 152 0.01 9.04 -8.07
CA VAL A 152 1.16 9.76 -7.50
C VAL A 152 1.26 11.17 -8.06
N ALA A 153 0.90 11.41 -9.32
CA ALA A 153 0.93 12.74 -9.91
C ALA A 153 -0.16 13.70 -9.38
N LEU A 154 -1.29 13.18 -8.86
CA LEU A 154 -2.43 14.01 -8.45
C LEU A 154 -2.24 14.64 -7.05
N PRO A 155 -2.23 15.98 -6.89
CA PRO A 155 -1.87 16.62 -5.62
C PRO A 155 -2.84 16.33 -4.46
N ASN A 156 -4.11 16.05 -4.76
CA ASN A 156 -5.14 15.81 -3.77
C ASN A 156 -5.17 14.36 -3.23
N ILE A 157 -4.41 13.45 -3.84
CA ILE A 157 -4.28 12.07 -3.33
C ILE A 157 -3.25 12.05 -2.21
N TYR A 158 -3.67 11.59 -1.03
CA TYR A 158 -2.85 11.44 0.16
C TYR A 158 -2.12 10.09 0.18
N GLU A 159 -2.83 8.99 -0.08
CA GLU A 159 -2.24 7.64 -0.14
C GLU A 159 -3.03 6.69 -1.04
N ILE A 160 -2.37 5.62 -1.49
CA ILE A 160 -2.91 4.62 -2.42
C ILE A 160 -2.97 3.24 -1.74
N PRO A 161 -4.04 2.95 -0.96
CA PRO A 161 -4.28 1.64 -0.40
C PRO A 161 -4.77 0.62 -1.44
N VAL A 162 -4.77 -0.64 -1.04
CA VAL A 162 -5.32 -1.76 -1.81
C VAL A 162 -6.24 -2.53 -0.87
N GLU A 163 -7.43 -2.83 -1.33
CA GLU A 163 -8.44 -3.64 -0.63
C GLU A 163 -8.05 -5.11 -0.73
N ASP A 164 -7.95 -5.77 0.44
CA ASP A 164 -7.70 -7.20 0.62
C ASP A 164 -6.82 -7.85 -0.46
N PRO A 165 -5.56 -7.39 -0.59
CA PRO A 165 -4.67 -7.89 -1.63
C PRO A 165 -4.40 -9.38 -1.47
N SER A 166 -4.58 -10.15 -2.54
CA SER A 166 -4.11 -11.54 -2.59
C SER A 166 -2.58 -11.61 -2.50
N GLU A 167 -2.03 -12.76 -2.08
CA GLU A 167 -0.59 -12.98 -2.02
C GLU A 167 0.12 -12.76 -3.37
N ALA A 168 -0.56 -13.13 -4.47
CA ALA A 168 -0.07 -12.90 -5.82
C ALA A 168 -0.02 -11.41 -6.17
N PHE A 169 -0.99 -10.62 -5.69
CA PHE A 169 -0.99 -9.17 -5.85
C PHE A 169 0.10 -8.52 -4.99
N ASP A 170 0.23 -8.90 -3.72
CA ASP A 170 1.29 -8.42 -2.83
C ASP A 170 2.67 -8.66 -3.44
N ALA A 171 2.92 -9.85 -3.99
CA ALA A 171 4.16 -10.16 -4.69
C ALA A 171 4.43 -9.22 -5.86
N MET A 172 3.41 -8.99 -6.70
CA MET A 172 3.50 -8.10 -7.86
C MET A 172 3.75 -6.64 -7.43
N ARG A 173 3.04 -6.19 -6.39
CA ARG A 173 3.15 -4.86 -5.80
C ARG A 173 4.54 -4.63 -5.21
N ASP A 174 5.07 -5.57 -4.41
CA ASP A 174 6.41 -5.49 -3.82
C ASP A 174 7.48 -5.26 -4.90
N TYR A 175 7.35 -5.92 -6.04
CA TYR A 175 8.29 -5.76 -7.15
C TYR A 175 8.16 -4.42 -7.86
N ALA A 176 6.95 -3.88 -8.01
CA ALA A 176 6.75 -2.57 -8.61
C ALA A 176 7.21 -1.45 -7.67
N ASP A 177 6.79 -1.51 -6.39
CA ASP A 177 7.07 -0.52 -5.37
C ASP A 177 8.58 -0.40 -5.11
N ILE A 178 9.30 -1.52 -4.98
CA ILE A 178 10.74 -1.48 -4.74
C ILE A 178 11.53 -0.90 -5.92
N LEU A 179 11.08 -1.15 -7.15
CA LEU A 179 11.71 -0.58 -8.35
C LEU A 179 11.46 0.92 -8.43
N TYR A 180 10.23 1.36 -8.16
CA TYR A 180 9.88 2.77 -8.08
C TYR A 180 10.68 3.48 -6.97
N LEU A 181 10.69 2.94 -5.75
CA LEU A 181 11.39 3.54 -4.62
C LEU A 181 12.89 3.65 -4.86
N ARG A 182 13.54 2.61 -5.41
CA ARG A 182 14.97 2.64 -5.76
C ARG A 182 15.31 3.62 -6.89
N SER A 183 14.33 4.11 -7.65
CA SER A 183 14.55 5.18 -8.63
C SER A 183 14.73 6.55 -7.96
N ILE A 184 14.29 6.70 -6.70
CA ILE A 184 14.43 7.91 -5.90
C ILE A 184 15.81 7.89 -5.20
N PRO A 185 16.69 8.88 -5.44
CA PRO A 185 18.05 8.88 -4.87
C PRO A 185 18.07 8.86 -3.34
N GLU A 186 17.15 9.58 -2.70
CA GLU A 186 17.03 9.62 -1.23
C GLU A 186 16.77 8.21 -0.66
N PHE A 187 15.83 7.47 -1.25
CA PHE A 187 15.54 6.09 -0.86
C PHE A 187 16.71 5.16 -1.15
N ALA A 188 17.32 5.27 -2.35
CA ALA A 188 18.43 4.41 -2.76
C ALA A 188 19.70 4.58 -1.92
N SER A 189 19.84 5.73 -1.23
CA SER A 189 20.94 6.03 -0.31
C SER A 189 20.74 5.46 1.10
N LEU A 190 19.55 4.94 1.42
CA LEU A 190 19.25 4.40 2.74
C LEU A 190 20.14 3.21 3.06
N THR A 191 20.72 3.22 4.26
CA THR A 191 21.51 2.12 4.79
C THR A 191 21.18 1.90 6.26
N VAL A 192 21.57 0.76 6.82
CA VAL A 192 21.33 0.47 8.24
C VAL A 192 22.45 1.08 9.08
N ALA A 193 22.08 1.72 10.20
CA ALA A 193 23.04 2.25 11.15
C ALA A 193 24.00 1.16 11.64
N SER A 194 25.31 1.40 11.56
CA SER A 194 26.32 0.48 12.11
C SER A 194 26.54 0.66 13.63
N THR A 195 26.20 1.82 14.15
CA THR A 195 26.33 2.19 15.56
C THR A 195 25.13 3.03 15.96
N VAL A 196 24.51 2.65 17.07
CA VAL A 196 23.40 3.36 17.71
C VAL A 196 23.84 3.70 19.14
N PRO A 197 23.53 4.90 19.67
CA PRO A 197 23.89 5.26 21.04
C PRO A 197 23.43 4.21 22.05
N ALA A 198 24.26 3.91 23.05
CA ALA A 198 23.94 2.91 24.06
C ALA A 198 22.72 3.32 24.91
N GLU A 199 22.50 4.63 25.07
CA GLU A 199 21.36 5.20 25.81
C GLU A 199 20.01 4.83 25.17
N SER A 200 19.93 4.83 23.84
CA SER A 200 18.72 4.47 23.10
C SER A 200 18.51 2.96 22.97
N LEU A 201 19.43 2.13 23.47
CA LEU A 201 19.33 0.67 23.52
C LEU A 201 19.07 0.15 24.94
N ARG A 202 18.70 1.04 25.86
CA ARG A 202 18.24 0.66 27.20
C ARG A 202 16.95 -0.15 27.12
N LYS A 203 16.77 -1.07 28.07
CA LYS A 203 15.57 -1.93 28.13
C LYS A 203 14.26 -1.15 28.27
N ASP A 204 14.30 0.00 28.94
CA ASP A 204 13.12 0.83 29.21
C ASP A 204 12.90 1.90 28.14
N ALA A 205 13.81 2.03 27.17
CA ALA A 205 13.71 3.02 26.11
C ALA A 205 12.98 2.45 24.89
N PRO A 206 12.16 3.24 24.19
CA PRO A 206 11.58 2.82 22.92
C PRO A 206 12.69 2.58 21.89
N ILE A 207 12.49 1.58 21.03
CA ILE A 207 13.45 1.24 19.98
C ILE A 207 13.48 2.38 18.95
N PRO A 208 14.64 3.00 18.67
CA PRO A 208 14.74 4.14 17.77
C PRO A 208 14.73 3.67 16.30
N ARG A 209 13.57 3.25 15.78
CA ARG A 209 13.44 2.73 14.40
C ARG A 209 13.94 3.72 13.36
N ASP A 210 13.55 4.99 13.47
CA ASP A 210 13.89 5.99 12.45
C ASP A 210 15.40 6.23 12.39
N ALA A 211 16.07 6.27 13.53
CA ALA A 211 17.52 6.37 13.60
C ALA A 211 18.24 5.14 13.00
N ILE A 212 17.65 3.94 13.15
CA ILE A 212 18.19 2.69 12.60
C ILE A 212 18.03 2.61 11.08
N LEU A 213 16.86 3.01 10.57
CA LEU A 213 16.41 2.75 9.19
C LEU A 213 16.74 3.88 8.19
N GLY A 214 17.32 5.00 8.63
CA GLY A 214 17.68 6.09 7.71
C GLY A 214 18.07 7.41 8.36
N GLY A 215 17.66 7.64 9.61
CA GLY A 215 17.90 8.90 10.32
C GLY A 215 19.38 9.25 10.50
N HIS A 216 20.28 8.25 10.55
CA HIS A 216 21.73 8.50 10.57
C HIS A 216 22.27 9.12 9.27
N ALA A 217 21.57 8.92 8.15
CA ALA A 217 21.88 9.52 6.85
C ALA A 217 21.19 10.87 6.64
N GLY A 218 20.45 11.38 7.64
CA GLY A 218 19.69 12.64 7.54
C GLY A 218 18.44 12.56 6.67
N VAL A 219 18.00 11.36 6.30
CA VAL A 219 16.81 11.14 5.48
C VAL A 219 15.58 11.07 6.39
N ASP A 220 14.60 11.94 6.12
CA ASP A 220 13.28 11.87 6.75
C ASP A 220 12.42 10.82 6.02
N VAL A 221 12.38 9.63 6.62
CA VAL A 221 11.69 8.45 6.10
C VAL A 221 10.17 8.69 6.01
N ASP A 222 9.59 9.48 6.91
CA ASP A 222 8.16 9.79 6.92
C ASP A 222 7.81 10.82 5.83
N ALA A 223 8.66 11.81 5.61
CA ALA A 223 8.50 12.74 4.48
C ALA A 223 8.56 11.99 3.15
N LEU A 224 9.51 11.06 3.00
CA LEU A 224 9.66 10.23 1.80
C LEU A 224 8.44 9.32 1.58
N ARG A 225 7.88 8.74 2.64
CA ARG A 225 6.61 8.00 2.57
C ARG A 225 5.48 8.88 2.03
N ARG A 226 5.31 10.09 2.57
CA ARG A 226 4.26 11.02 2.13
C ARG A 226 4.43 11.43 0.67
N GLN A 227 5.66 11.66 0.23
CA GLN A 227 5.96 11.99 -1.16
C GLN A 227 5.59 10.85 -2.11
N THR A 228 5.81 9.60 -1.71
CA THR A 228 5.57 8.42 -2.54
C THR A 228 4.12 7.95 -2.51
N LYS A 229 3.31 8.41 -1.54
CA LYS A 229 1.89 8.06 -1.33
C LYS A 229 1.64 6.56 -1.09
N ILE A 230 2.69 5.83 -0.72
CA ILE A 230 2.59 4.43 -0.34
C ILE A 230 2.12 4.36 1.11
N VAL A 231 1.15 3.47 1.37
CA VAL A 231 0.62 3.22 2.71
C VAL A 231 1.74 2.79 3.66
N ALA A 232 1.70 3.25 4.91
CA ALA A 232 2.76 3.05 5.90
C ALA A 232 3.20 1.59 6.05
N ARG A 233 2.27 0.64 6.08
CA ARG A 233 2.60 -0.80 6.19
C ARG A 233 3.45 -1.28 5.01
N GLN A 234 3.03 -0.96 3.78
CA GLN A 234 3.75 -1.35 2.57
C GLN A 234 5.09 -0.62 2.44
N PHE A 235 5.13 0.67 2.74
CA PHE A 235 6.36 1.46 2.68
C PHE A 235 7.43 0.94 3.66
N ASN A 236 7.04 0.64 4.91
CA ASN A 236 7.95 0.04 5.88
C ASN A 236 8.49 -1.31 5.39
N ARG A 237 7.64 -2.15 4.76
CA ARG A 237 8.10 -3.42 4.19
C ARG A 237 9.15 -3.22 3.09
N MET A 238 8.98 -2.20 2.24
CA MET A 238 9.92 -1.88 1.17
C MET A 238 11.24 -1.30 1.70
N VAL A 239 11.20 -0.47 2.75
CA VAL A 239 12.39 0.00 3.46
C VAL A 239 13.16 -1.19 4.04
N GLU A 240 12.47 -2.10 4.74
CA GLU A 240 13.07 -3.31 5.32
C GLU A 240 13.70 -4.21 4.24
N LEU A 241 13.00 -4.42 3.11
CA LEU A 241 13.50 -5.16 1.95
C LEU A 241 14.75 -4.52 1.32
N HIS A 242 14.74 -3.19 1.13
CA HIS A 242 15.88 -2.46 0.59
C HIS A 242 17.08 -2.54 1.53
N LEU A 243 16.88 -2.30 2.81
CA LEU A 243 17.95 -2.33 3.81
C LEU A 243 18.55 -3.73 3.95
N LEU A 244 17.75 -4.79 3.88
CA LEU A 244 18.27 -6.17 3.83
C LEU A 244 19.20 -6.37 2.63
N SER A 245 18.86 -5.77 1.48
CA SER A 245 19.69 -5.87 0.27
C SER A 245 21.06 -5.20 0.41
N THR A 246 21.19 -4.19 1.28
CA THR A 246 22.47 -3.52 1.57
C THR A 246 23.41 -4.39 2.42
N ILE A 247 22.87 -5.34 3.17
CA ILE A 247 23.63 -6.25 4.03
C ILE A 247 24.11 -7.44 3.18
N PRO A 248 25.40 -7.81 3.20
CA PRO A 248 25.88 -8.94 2.40
C PRO A 248 25.24 -10.27 2.82
N PRO A 249 24.96 -11.20 1.89
CA PRO A 249 24.26 -12.46 2.18
C PRO A 249 24.90 -13.30 3.30
N LEU A 250 26.24 -13.32 3.39
CA LEU A 250 26.99 -14.07 4.41
C LEU A 250 26.73 -13.58 5.85
N HIS A 251 26.20 -12.37 6.01
CA HIS A 251 25.94 -11.72 7.29
C HIS A 251 24.46 -11.77 7.70
N ARG A 252 23.58 -12.31 6.85
CA ARG A 252 22.14 -12.47 7.11
C ARG A 252 21.85 -13.76 7.88
N SER A 253 22.46 -13.92 9.05
CA SER A 253 22.29 -15.13 9.87
C SER A 253 22.25 -14.84 11.35
N THR A 254 21.24 -15.41 12.02
CA THR A 254 21.03 -15.28 13.48
C THR A 254 22.17 -15.88 14.31
N ALA A 255 22.91 -16.86 13.77
CA ALA A 255 24.06 -17.46 14.45
C ALA A 255 25.21 -16.45 14.67
N ARG A 256 25.30 -15.40 13.84
CA ARG A 256 26.39 -14.42 13.86
C ARG A 256 26.14 -13.25 14.82
N ILE A 257 24.90 -13.05 15.27
CA ILE A 257 24.50 -11.90 16.10
C ILE A 257 24.53 -12.16 17.60
N SER A 258 25.28 -13.18 18.06
CA SER A 258 25.40 -13.54 19.48
C SER A 258 25.89 -12.38 20.36
N ARG A 259 26.75 -11.50 19.82
CA ARG A 259 27.25 -10.29 20.51
C ARG A 259 26.40 -9.03 20.27
N LYS A 260 25.28 -9.13 19.52
CA LYS A 260 24.33 -8.04 19.27
C LYS A 260 25.04 -6.76 18.79
N ALA A 261 24.71 -5.60 19.36
CA ALA A 261 25.34 -4.31 19.08
C ALA A 261 26.86 -4.26 19.35
N LYS A 262 27.43 -5.23 20.06
CA LYS A 262 28.87 -5.34 20.38
C LYS A 262 29.65 -6.27 19.43
N SER A 263 29.04 -6.72 18.33
CA SER A 263 29.77 -7.50 17.33
C SER A 263 30.92 -6.69 16.72
N SER A 264 32.05 -7.34 16.43
CA SER A 264 33.24 -6.67 15.86
C SER A 264 33.02 -6.26 14.42
N ASN A 265 32.27 -7.04 13.65
CA ASN A 265 32.01 -6.77 12.24
C ASN A 265 30.84 -5.78 12.10
N PRO A 266 30.99 -4.66 11.34
CA PRO A 266 29.91 -3.72 11.07
C PRO A 266 28.69 -4.37 10.41
N ALA A 267 28.87 -5.30 9.46
CA ALA A 267 27.77 -5.95 8.77
C ALA A 267 26.92 -6.84 9.71
N ASP A 268 27.55 -7.53 10.66
CA ASP A 268 26.84 -8.32 11.68
C ASP A 268 26.04 -7.40 12.63
N ARG A 269 26.54 -6.19 12.92
CA ARG A 269 25.80 -5.17 13.70
C ARG A 269 24.61 -4.62 12.92
N GLN A 270 24.79 -4.31 11.64
CA GLN A 270 23.71 -3.85 10.77
C GLN A 270 22.58 -4.86 10.69
N TYR A 271 22.90 -6.15 10.50
CA TYR A 271 21.89 -7.20 10.50
C TYR A 271 21.16 -7.32 11.85
N TYR A 272 21.87 -7.19 12.98
CA TYR A 272 21.23 -7.13 14.29
C TYR A 272 20.24 -5.95 14.42
N PHE A 273 20.64 -4.75 14.01
CA PHE A 273 19.79 -3.56 14.09
C PHE A 273 18.60 -3.62 13.13
N TRP A 274 18.80 -4.11 11.91
CA TRP A 274 17.72 -4.38 10.96
C TRP A 274 16.67 -5.33 11.55
N ARG A 275 17.12 -6.43 12.14
CA ARG A 275 16.24 -7.42 12.80
C ARG A 275 15.52 -6.83 14.02
N LEU A 276 16.19 -5.95 14.78
CA LEU A 276 15.59 -5.24 15.91
C LEU A 276 14.47 -4.29 15.45
N ALA A 277 14.70 -3.54 14.36
CA ALA A 277 13.70 -2.63 13.79
C ALA A 277 12.49 -3.37 13.22
N MET A 278 12.69 -4.53 12.60
CA MET A 278 11.59 -5.42 12.17
C MET A 278 10.79 -5.95 13.35
N LYS A 279 11.46 -6.46 14.40
CA LYS A 279 10.78 -6.91 15.62
C LYS A 279 9.91 -5.84 16.25
N ALA A 280 10.43 -4.61 16.32
CA ALA A 280 9.66 -3.48 16.83
C ALA A 280 8.38 -3.23 16.02
N ARG A 281 8.46 -3.32 14.68
CA ARG A 281 7.30 -3.16 13.80
C ARG A 281 6.29 -4.29 13.96
N ILE A 282 6.73 -5.54 13.93
CA ILE A 282 5.84 -6.70 14.04
C ILE A 282 5.19 -6.76 15.43
N TYR A 283 5.94 -6.43 16.49
CA TYR A 283 5.38 -6.33 17.83
C TYR A 283 4.33 -5.22 17.91
N ALA A 284 4.61 -4.03 17.37
CA ALA A 284 3.66 -2.92 17.38
C ALA A 284 2.38 -3.24 16.58
N GLN A 285 2.50 -3.99 15.48
CA GLN A 285 1.37 -4.40 14.66
C GLN A 285 0.52 -5.47 15.37
N ASN A 286 1.13 -6.46 15.99
CA ASN A 286 0.43 -7.57 16.62
C ASN A 286 0.34 -7.40 18.15
N ARG A 287 0.35 -6.15 18.63
CA ARG A 287 0.53 -5.85 20.05
C ARG A 287 -0.56 -6.48 20.89
N ASP A 288 -1.81 -6.30 20.49
CA ASP A 288 -2.96 -6.72 21.28
C ASP A 288 -2.99 -8.25 21.43
N VAL A 289 -2.70 -8.96 20.34
CA VAL A 289 -2.61 -10.43 20.34
C VAL A 289 -1.44 -10.91 21.21
N LEU A 290 -0.28 -10.28 21.07
CA LEU A 290 0.91 -10.67 21.84
C LEU A 290 0.74 -10.33 23.33
N ASP A 291 0.01 -9.27 23.67
CA ASP A 291 -0.26 -8.86 25.05
C ASP A 291 -1.26 -9.83 25.73
N GLN A 292 -2.18 -10.45 24.98
CA GLN A 292 -3.09 -11.51 25.48
C GLN A 292 -2.38 -12.80 25.90
N LEU A 293 -1.19 -13.09 25.35
CA LEU A 293 -0.42 -14.26 25.77
C LEU A 293 0.10 -14.04 27.21
N GLU A 294 -0.05 -15.00 28.10
CA GLU A 294 0.45 -14.86 29.48
C GLU A 294 1.96 -15.15 29.55
N ASP A 295 2.43 -16.11 28.76
CA ASP A 295 3.81 -16.58 28.78
C ASP A 295 4.75 -15.71 27.95
N ALA A 296 5.67 -15.01 28.62
CA ALA A 296 6.67 -14.18 27.97
C ALA A 296 7.56 -14.96 26.98
N SER A 297 7.80 -16.25 27.22
CA SER A 297 8.56 -17.11 26.30
C SER A 297 7.81 -17.35 24.99
N GLU A 298 6.51 -17.60 25.06
CA GLU A 298 5.66 -17.83 23.89
C GLU A 298 5.55 -16.56 23.04
N LYS A 299 5.45 -15.38 23.67
CA LYS A 299 5.49 -14.08 22.97
C LYS A 299 6.76 -13.93 22.14
N VAL A 300 7.90 -14.27 22.74
CA VAL A 300 9.20 -14.18 22.07
C VAL A 300 9.26 -15.17 20.92
N GLU A 301 8.84 -16.42 21.11
CA GLU A 301 8.83 -17.45 20.07
C GLU A 301 7.97 -17.04 18.86
N LYS A 302 6.71 -16.65 19.08
CA LYS A 302 5.82 -16.21 18.00
C LYS A 302 6.34 -14.97 17.26
N LEU A 303 6.94 -14.03 17.99
CA LEU A 303 7.55 -12.85 17.38
C LEU A 303 8.77 -13.24 16.54
N GLU A 304 9.61 -14.14 17.02
CA GLU A 304 10.78 -14.63 16.28
C GLU A 304 10.35 -15.39 15.01
N ASP A 305 9.32 -16.23 15.09
CA ASP A 305 8.78 -16.96 13.94
C ASP A 305 8.19 -16.02 12.89
N ALA A 306 7.45 -14.99 13.32
CA ALA A 306 6.92 -13.97 12.41
C ALA A 306 8.04 -13.21 11.70
N VAL A 307 9.10 -12.82 12.42
CA VAL A 307 10.29 -12.17 11.82
C VAL A 307 10.97 -13.09 10.82
N ASN A 308 11.18 -14.37 11.17
CA ASN A 308 11.85 -15.34 10.30
C ASN A 308 11.05 -15.60 9.02
N SER A 309 9.72 -15.70 9.13
CA SER A 309 8.80 -15.85 7.99
C SER A 309 8.92 -14.65 7.04
N GLN A 310 8.91 -13.43 7.59
CA GLN A 310 9.02 -12.22 6.78
C GLN A 310 10.43 -12.03 6.19
N GLU A 311 11.49 -12.39 6.91
CA GLU A 311 12.85 -12.41 6.39
C GLU A 311 12.97 -13.36 5.19
N GLN A 312 12.38 -14.56 5.28
CA GLN A 312 12.35 -15.52 4.18
C GLN A 312 11.61 -14.96 2.96
N GLU A 313 10.45 -14.32 3.16
CA GLU A 313 9.73 -13.64 2.08
C GLU A 313 10.63 -12.60 1.39
N TYR A 314 11.35 -11.78 2.17
CA TYR A 314 12.26 -10.78 1.60
C TYR A 314 13.42 -11.39 0.82
N LEU A 315 14.00 -12.49 1.29
CA LEU A 315 15.05 -13.18 0.54
C LEU A 315 14.52 -13.70 -0.81
N GLU A 316 13.33 -14.29 -0.82
CA GLU A 316 12.67 -14.74 -2.06
C GLU A 316 12.37 -13.57 -3.01
N ARG A 317 11.91 -12.43 -2.48
CA ARG A 317 11.71 -11.20 -3.26
C ARG A 317 13.01 -10.68 -3.85
N LEU A 318 14.10 -10.65 -3.07
CA LEU A 318 15.42 -10.20 -3.54
C LEU A 318 15.96 -11.09 -4.67
N GLU A 319 15.84 -12.41 -4.52
CA GLU A 319 16.21 -13.35 -5.58
C GLU A 319 15.36 -13.11 -6.85
N GLY A 320 14.05 -12.90 -6.68
CA GLY A 320 13.16 -12.56 -7.79
C GLY A 320 13.55 -11.27 -8.51
N ILE A 321 13.98 -10.23 -7.77
CA ILE A 321 14.44 -8.96 -8.34
C ILE A 321 15.72 -9.16 -9.14
N GLU A 322 16.70 -9.88 -8.60
CA GLU A 322 17.94 -10.18 -9.30
C GLU A 322 17.69 -11.02 -10.57
N ARG A 323 16.80 -12.00 -10.49
CA ARG A 323 16.41 -12.84 -11.64
C ARG A 323 15.80 -12.01 -12.76
N ARG A 324 14.86 -11.12 -12.44
CA ARG A 324 14.26 -10.21 -13.43
C ARG A 324 15.26 -9.23 -14.01
N ARG A 325 16.21 -8.74 -13.21
CA ARG A 325 17.30 -7.89 -13.68
C ARG A 325 18.17 -8.62 -14.72
N ARG A 326 18.62 -9.84 -14.43
CA ARG A 326 19.40 -10.67 -15.36
C ARG A 326 18.64 -11.00 -16.64
N TRP A 327 17.32 -11.20 -16.55
CA TRP A 327 16.47 -11.37 -17.73
C TRP A 327 16.41 -10.10 -18.59
N ALA A 328 16.27 -8.92 -17.96
CA ALA A 328 16.25 -7.65 -18.68
C ALA A 328 17.60 -7.30 -19.31
N GLU A 329 18.71 -7.67 -18.67
CA GLU A 329 20.08 -7.50 -19.18
C GLU A 329 20.45 -8.55 -20.25
N GLY A 330 19.54 -9.49 -20.56
CA GLY A 330 19.71 -10.48 -21.63
C GLY A 330 20.58 -11.70 -21.28
N GLU A 331 21.10 -11.77 -20.05
CA GLU A 331 22.07 -12.80 -19.63
C GLU A 331 21.46 -14.23 -19.65
N MET A 332 20.18 -14.36 -19.29
CA MET A 332 19.48 -15.66 -19.27
C MET A 332 19.09 -16.21 -20.64
N SER A 333 19.11 -15.38 -21.70
CA SER A 333 18.84 -15.89 -23.05
C SER A 333 20.02 -16.69 -23.61
N SER A 334 21.21 -16.58 -23.02
CA SER A 334 22.42 -17.29 -23.49
C SER A 334 22.62 -18.69 -22.91
N MET A 335 21.97 -19.03 -21.79
CA MET A 335 22.14 -20.33 -21.12
C MET A 335 21.22 -21.44 -21.68
N GLY A 336 20.29 -21.09 -22.58
CA GLY A 336 19.29 -22.01 -23.15
C GLY A 336 19.70 -22.74 -24.44
N SER A 337 20.95 -22.62 -24.91
CA SER A 337 21.37 -23.12 -26.24
C SER A 337 22.46 -24.22 -26.19
N LYS A 338 22.52 -25.02 -25.13
CA LYS A 338 23.29 -26.28 -25.13
C LYS A 338 22.55 -27.39 -24.41
N ASN A 339 21.56 -27.98 -25.08
CA ASN A 339 21.20 -29.38 -24.87
C ASN A 339 21.17 -30.03 -26.27
N GLU A 340 22.26 -30.68 -26.63
CA GLU A 340 22.30 -31.69 -27.69
C GLU A 340 21.62 -32.96 -27.16
N ASP A 341 20.28 -32.98 -27.15
CA ASP A 341 19.55 -34.21 -27.43
C ASP A 341 18.12 -33.86 -27.86
N GLY A 342 17.72 -34.38 -29.02
CA GLY A 342 16.54 -33.95 -29.78
C GLY A 342 15.21 -34.35 -29.15
N THR A 343 14.87 -33.80 -28.00
CA THR A 343 13.50 -33.83 -27.46
C THR A 343 13.00 -32.40 -27.26
N ALA A 344 11.99 -32.04 -28.04
CA ALA A 344 11.34 -30.74 -27.96
C ALA A 344 10.72 -30.56 -26.58
N ALA A 345 11.35 -29.75 -25.72
CA ALA A 345 10.78 -29.31 -24.48
C ALA A 345 9.63 -28.34 -24.78
N HIS A 346 8.39 -28.83 -24.65
CA HIS A 346 7.22 -27.97 -24.52
C HIS A 346 7.48 -26.94 -23.43
N GLY A 347 7.17 -25.69 -23.75
CA GLY A 347 7.46 -24.49 -22.97
C GLY A 347 7.27 -24.66 -21.47
N GLY A 348 8.25 -24.14 -20.72
CA GLY A 348 8.34 -24.19 -19.26
C GLY A 348 7.01 -23.88 -18.60
N ARG A 349 6.30 -24.97 -18.26
CA ARG A 349 5.18 -24.98 -17.34
C ARG A 349 5.70 -24.37 -16.04
N TRP A 350 5.04 -23.31 -15.59
CA TRP A 350 5.24 -22.74 -14.25
C TRP A 350 5.04 -23.89 -13.25
N GLU A 351 6.14 -24.48 -12.81
CA GLU A 351 6.09 -25.57 -11.86
C GLU A 351 5.66 -24.93 -10.54
N ARG A 352 4.37 -25.14 -10.26
CA ARG A 352 3.69 -24.74 -9.04
C ARG A 352 4.51 -25.37 -7.92
N SER A 353 5.39 -24.59 -7.29
CA SER A 353 5.99 -24.96 -6.02
C SER A 353 4.83 -25.46 -5.17
N THR A 354 4.93 -26.73 -4.78
CA THR A 354 3.87 -27.46 -4.12
C THR A 354 3.31 -26.57 -3.03
N ASN A 355 2.03 -26.25 -3.18
CA ASN A 355 1.20 -25.51 -2.25
C ASN A 355 1.11 -26.33 -0.96
N THR A 356 2.20 -26.35 -0.21
CA THR A 356 2.14 -26.59 1.22
C THR A 356 1.47 -25.34 1.71
N LYS A 357 0.18 -25.44 2.06
CA LYS A 357 -0.54 -24.44 2.86
C LYS A 357 0.31 -24.17 4.10
N ARG A 358 1.30 -23.29 3.99
CA ARG A 358 2.03 -22.76 5.13
C ARG A 358 1.19 -21.59 5.53
N LYS A 359 0.32 -21.89 6.50
CA LYS A 359 -0.53 -20.93 7.19
C LYS A 359 0.37 -19.74 7.51
N ARG A 360 0.22 -18.65 6.74
CA ARG A 360 0.65 -17.33 7.18
C ARG A 360 0.13 -17.25 8.61
N VAL A 361 1.01 -17.01 9.59
CA VAL A 361 0.54 -16.60 10.91
C VAL A 361 0.02 -15.18 10.72
N VAL A 362 -1.12 -15.07 10.03
CA VAL A 362 -2.08 -14.01 10.20
C VAL A 362 -2.67 -14.39 11.54
N VAL A 363 -2.38 -13.59 12.55
CA VAL A 363 -3.43 -13.46 13.54
C VAL A 363 -4.51 -12.71 12.78
N GLU A 364 -5.59 -13.41 12.46
CA GLU A 364 -6.81 -12.80 11.95
C GLU A 364 -7.18 -11.74 12.99
N GLU A 365 -7.03 -10.48 12.62
CA GLU A 365 -7.80 -9.42 13.23
C GLU A 365 -9.20 -9.62 12.67
N ASP A 366 -10.14 -9.93 13.55
CA ASP A 366 -11.54 -9.61 13.31
C ASP A 366 -11.56 -8.09 13.05
N ASP A 367 -11.61 -7.69 11.78
CA ASP A 367 -11.97 -6.35 11.37
C ASP A 367 -13.48 -6.17 11.60
N GLU A 368 -13.93 -6.36 12.84
CA GLU A 368 -15.20 -5.85 13.34
C GLU A 368 -14.97 -4.40 13.81
N ASP A 369 -15.83 -3.53 13.29
CA ASP A 369 -16.20 -2.21 13.81
C ASP A 369 -15.41 -0.99 13.32
N ASP A 370 -15.84 -0.46 12.17
CA ASP A 370 -16.07 0.99 12.02
C ASP A 370 -17.42 1.21 11.28
N ASP A 371 -18.44 0.39 11.63
CA ASP A 371 -19.84 0.60 11.25
C ASP A 371 -20.38 1.74 12.12
N TRP A 372 -20.38 2.95 11.54
CA TRP A 372 -21.13 4.08 12.07
C TRP A 372 -22.60 3.89 11.69
N GLU A 373 -23.33 3.06 12.43
CA GLU A 373 -24.79 3.09 12.41
C GLU A 373 -25.29 4.26 13.26
N ASP A 374 -25.94 5.22 12.59
CA ASP A 374 -26.65 6.33 13.21
C ASP A 374 -27.82 5.81 14.08
N GLU A 375 -27.64 5.75 15.40
CA GLU A 375 -28.76 5.65 16.34
C GLU A 375 -29.40 7.03 16.54
N ASP A 376 -30.52 7.26 15.82
CA ASP A 376 -31.45 8.35 16.06
C ASP A 376 -32.11 8.21 17.46
N GLU A 377 -31.56 8.87 18.47
CA GLU A 377 -32.25 9.12 19.74
C GLU A 377 -33.38 10.16 19.55
N ALA A 378 -34.61 9.66 19.35
CA ALA A 378 -35.82 10.46 19.54
C ALA A 378 -36.33 10.35 20.99
N ASP A 379 -36.17 11.46 21.73
CA ASP A 379 -36.76 11.72 23.03
C ASP A 379 -38.30 11.55 23.03
N GLY A 380 -38.83 10.92 24.08
CA GLY A 380 -40.25 10.59 24.20
C GLY A 380 -40.60 10.06 25.59
N GLY A 381 -40.44 10.91 26.61
CA GLY A 381 -40.74 10.54 28.00
C GLY A 381 -42.20 10.13 28.28
N SER A 382 -42.39 9.19 29.19
CA SER A 382 -43.37 9.31 30.30
C SER A 382 -43.38 8.09 31.26
N LYS A 383 -43.17 8.42 32.54
CA LYS A 383 -43.81 7.88 33.76
C LYS A 383 -44.06 6.35 33.90
N ARG A 384 -43.32 5.78 34.86
CA ARG A 384 -43.70 4.69 35.82
C ARG A 384 -45.21 4.60 36.12
N PRO A 385 -45.78 3.41 36.45
CA PRO A 385 -45.35 2.65 37.64
C PRO A 385 -45.45 1.09 37.64
N LYS A 386 -44.75 0.53 38.63
CA LYS A 386 -44.93 -0.72 39.41
C LYS A 386 -45.99 -1.74 38.93
N VAL A 387 -45.59 -3.00 38.81
CA VAL A 387 -45.83 -4.10 39.80
C VAL A 387 -44.61 -4.99 39.82
#